data_AF-A0A9W9IUR4-F1
#
_entry.id   AF-A0A9W9IUR4-F1
#
_cell.length_a   1.000
_cell.length_b   1.000
_cell.length_c   1.000
_cell.angle_alpha   90.00
_cell.angle_beta   90.00
_cell.angle_gamma   90.00
#
_symmetry.space_group_name_H-M   'P 1'
#
loop_
_entity.id
_entity.type
_entity.pdbx_description
1 polymer ?
#
loop_
_entity_poly.entity_id
_entity_poly.type
_entity_poly.pdbx_seq_one_letter_code
_entity_poly.pdbx_strand_id
1 'polypeptide(L)'
;MQLLSLFTSMALVSAVVAASPMTDFKKIVTRADRGSEVSPGIADRKKAILGAGGNTRDLAIAMLETNTMTSDYTYGDGKTGDGTNFGIFKQNWYMLRTSASEFLDESTEQVKDGAILNSDLGKDIKARHEGEEHYGYEIWFSGHRNGATGVQNPGTDDIKTYMNGVAWIQEQIESDPKYQTDDTRFWVNVTPI
;
A
#
# COMPACT_ATOMS: atom_id res chain seq x y z
N MET A 1 -1.55 24.43 77.90
CA MET A 1 -2.58 23.84 78.77
C MET A 1 -3.76 23.45 77.90
N GLN A 2 -4.22 22.21 78.04
CA GLN A 2 -5.42 21.64 77.44
C GLN A 2 -6.66 22.51 77.71
N LEU A 3 -7.66 22.54 76.81
CA LEU A 3 -8.83 21.65 76.91
C LEU A 3 -9.88 21.94 75.81
N LEU A 4 -10.47 20.84 75.34
CA LEU A 4 -11.61 20.73 74.43
C LEU A 4 -12.92 21.25 75.05
N SER A 5 -13.85 21.68 74.19
CA SER A 5 -15.31 21.32 74.18
C SER A 5 -16.07 22.32 73.28
N LEU A 6 -17.21 22.06 72.63
CA LEU A 6 -17.86 20.91 72.00
C LEU A 6 -19.23 21.44 71.50
N PHE A 7 -19.67 21.02 70.30
CA PHE A 7 -21.06 21.05 69.77
C PHE A 7 -21.68 22.44 69.48
N THR A 8 -22.53 22.68 68.47
CA THR A 8 -23.33 21.86 67.55
C THR A 8 -23.86 22.81 66.47
N SER A 9 -23.89 22.42 65.20
CA SER A 9 -25.06 22.73 64.37
C SER A 9 -25.14 21.74 63.22
N MET A 10 -26.21 20.96 63.26
CA MET A 10 -26.60 19.96 62.28
C MET A 10 -27.48 20.68 61.27
N ALA A 11 -27.02 20.81 60.02
CA ALA A 11 -27.85 21.23 58.90
C ALA A 11 -27.81 20.12 57.84
N LEU A 12 -28.94 19.46 57.71
CA LEU A 12 -29.26 18.48 56.67
C LEU A 12 -29.23 19.17 55.31
N VAL A 13 -28.37 18.70 54.41
CA VAL A 13 -28.49 19.00 52.98
C VAL A 13 -28.64 17.68 52.25
N SER A 14 -29.84 17.42 51.75
CA SER A 14 -30.14 16.33 50.84
C SER A 14 -29.27 16.46 49.59
N ALA A 15 -28.27 15.58 49.45
CA ALA A 15 -27.58 15.40 48.19
C ALA A 15 -28.45 14.53 47.28
N VAL A 16 -29.12 15.17 46.32
CA VAL A 16 -29.69 14.49 45.16
C VAL A 16 -28.50 13.95 44.35
N VAL A 17 -28.29 12.64 44.38
CA VAL A 17 -27.33 11.99 43.48
C VAL A 17 -27.96 12.02 42.09
N ALA A 18 -27.61 13.03 41.30
CA ALA A 18 -27.83 13.01 39.87
C ALA A 18 -26.90 11.93 39.29
N ALA A 19 -27.47 10.76 38.99
CA ALA A 19 -26.80 9.77 38.17
C ALA A 19 -26.61 10.38 36.78
N SER A 20 -25.39 10.84 36.48
CA SER A 20 -25.02 11.20 35.12
C SER A 20 -25.20 9.96 34.24
N PRO A 21 -25.93 10.04 33.12
CA PRO A 21 -25.94 8.93 32.17
C PRO A 21 -24.52 8.80 31.62
N MET A 22 -23.84 7.69 31.95
CA MET A 22 -22.67 7.27 31.20
C MET A 22 -23.18 6.92 29.80
N THR A 23 -23.08 7.89 28.90
CA THR A 23 -23.14 7.64 27.46
C THR A 23 -21.97 6.73 27.12
N ASP A 24 -22.26 5.44 27.01
CA ASP A 24 -21.38 4.43 26.44
C ASP A 24 -21.22 4.73 24.94
N PHE A 25 -20.32 5.67 24.63
CA PHE A 25 -19.87 5.88 23.28
C PHE A 25 -19.05 4.67 22.88
N LYS A 26 -19.69 3.70 22.22
CA LYS A 26 -19.01 2.84 21.24
C LYS A 26 -18.36 3.77 20.21
N LYS A 27 -17.15 4.23 20.51
CA LYS A 27 -16.27 4.93 19.58
C LYS A 27 -15.99 3.90 18.49
N ILE A 28 -16.74 3.97 17.39
CA ILE A 28 -16.36 3.31 16.15
C ILE A 28 -15.05 3.99 15.78
N VAL A 29 -13.94 3.37 16.14
CA VAL A 29 -12.62 3.82 15.71
C VAL A 29 -12.59 3.53 14.22
N THR A 30 -12.73 4.58 13.41
CA THR A 30 -12.46 4.50 11.98
C THR A 30 -11.05 3.95 11.83
N ARG A 31 -10.90 2.81 11.15
CA ARG A 31 -9.57 2.29 10.80
C ARG A 31 -8.87 3.38 10.00
N ALA A 32 -7.62 3.69 10.36
CA ALA A 32 -6.82 4.61 9.56
C ALA A 32 -6.75 4.09 8.12
N ASP A 33 -7.04 4.97 7.16
CA ASP A 33 -7.03 4.67 5.72
C ASP A 33 -5.62 4.73 5.14
N ARG A 34 -4.68 5.34 5.86
CA ARG A 34 -3.26 5.45 5.54
C ARG A 34 -2.41 5.65 6.79
N GLY A 35 -1.10 5.45 6.68
CA GLY A 35 -0.18 5.69 7.79
C GLY A 35 1.27 5.32 7.49
N SER A 36 2.07 5.22 8.55
CA SER A 36 3.45 4.75 8.49
C SER A 36 3.76 3.79 9.64
N GLU A 37 4.69 2.87 9.43
CA GLU A 37 5.21 1.94 10.42
C GLU A 37 6.71 1.70 10.21
N VAL A 38 7.42 1.23 11.24
CA VAL A 38 8.78 0.73 11.07
C VAL A 38 8.69 -0.72 10.60
N SER A 39 9.24 -1.00 9.41
CA SER A 39 9.33 -2.33 8.82
C SER A 39 10.81 -2.73 8.75
N PRO A 40 11.34 -3.47 9.77
CA PRO A 40 12.76 -3.77 9.84
C PRO A 40 13.29 -4.44 8.56
N GLY A 41 14.36 -3.90 7.99
CA GLY A 41 15.03 -4.45 6.80
C GLY A 41 14.48 -3.93 5.46
N ILE A 42 13.38 -3.17 5.46
CA ILE A 42 12.86 -2.56 4.22
C ILE A 42 13.84 -1.50 3.67
N ALA A 43 14.69 -0.90 4.51
CA ALA A 43 15.75 0.03 4.12
C ALA A 43 16.66 -0.56 3.02
N ASP A 44 17.16 -1.78 3.24
CA ASP A 44 18.05 -2.44 2.29
C ASP A 44 17.32 -2.84 1.02
N ARG A 45 16.02 -3.16 1.14
CA ARG A 45 15.19 -3.43 -0.03
C ARG A 45 14.96 -2.19 -0.89
N LYS A 46 14.67 -1.04 -0.29
CA LYS A 46 14.57 0.24 -1.02
C LYS A 46 15.86 0.57 -1.75
N LYS A 47 17.02 0.42 -1.09
CA LYS A 47 18.34 0.62 -1.71
C LYS A 47 18.56 -0.33 -2.89
N ALA A 48 18.16 -1.60 -2.77
CA ALA A 48 18.27 -2.57 -3.85
C ALA A 48 17.41 -2.18 -5.07
N ILE A 49 16.19 -1.70 -4.84
CA ILE A 49 15.29 -1.24 -5.92
C ILE A 49 15.87 -0.02 -6.62
N LEU A 50 16.29 1.00 -5.86
CA LEU A 50 16.92 2.20 -6.43
C LEU A 50 18.22 1.85 -7.18
N GLY A 51 19.04 0.96 -6.61
CA GLY A 51 20.29 0.48 -7.22
C GLY A 51 20.08 -0.35 -8.50
N ALA A 52 18.91 -0.96 -8.67
CA ALA A 52 18.53 -1.69 -9.88
C ALA A 52 17.85 -0.81 -10.94
N GLY A 53 17.83 0.51 -10.75
CA GLY A 53 17.27 1.48 -11.71
C GLY A 53 15.87 1.99 -11.34
N GLY A 54 15.35 1.62 -10.17
CA GLY A 54 14.07 2.11 -9.69
C GLY A 54 14.11 3.58 -9.26
N ASN A 55 12.94 4.20 -9.22
CA ASN A 55 12.70 5.56 -8.75
C ASN A 55 11.72 5.58 -7.56
N THR A 56 11.37 6.77 -7.07
CA THR A 56 10.46 6.93 -5.92
C THR A 56 9.04 6.42 -6.19
N ARG A 57 8.57 6.45 -7.44
CA ARG A 57 7.29 5.83 -7.82
C ARG A 57 7.36 4.32 -7.78
N ASP A 58 8.45 3.72 -8.23
CA ASP A 58 8.67 2.27 -8.11
C ASP A 58 8.64 1.84 -6.63
N LEU A 59 9.31 2.60 -5.76
CA LEU A 59 9.23 2.37 -4.32
C LEU A 59 7.77 2.47 -3.82
N ALA A 60 7.03 3.48 -4.25
CA ALA A 60 5.65 3.68 -3.82
C ALA A 60 4.71 2.55 -4.25
N ILE A 61 4.82 2.09 -5.51
CA ILE A 61 4.04 0.96 -6.04
C ILE A 61 4.38 -0.30 -5.25
N ALA A 62 5.67 -0.70 -5.19
CA ALA A 62 6.07 -1.92 -4.51
C ALA A 62 5.72 -1.92 -3.01
N MET A 63 5.74 -0.75 -2.36
CA MET A 63 5.38 -0.58 -0.95
C MET A 63 3.87 -0.70 -0.70
N LEU A 64 3.05 -0.31 -1.67
CA LEU A 64 1.61 -0.54 -1.65
C LEU A 64 1.26 -2.02 -1.88
N GLU A 65 1.97 -2.68 -2.79
CA GLU A 65 1.69 -4.07 -3.20
C GLU A 65 2.06 -5.11 -2.14
N THR A 66 3.15 -4.90 -1.40
CA THR A 66 3.59 -5.83 -0.35
C THR A 66 4.22 -5.08 0.84
N ASN A 67 4.20 -5.71 2.01
CA ASN A 67 4.78 -5.12 3.23
C ASN A 67 6.32 -5.08 3.23
N THR A 68 6.93 -5.93 2.42
CA THR A 68 8.38 -6.19 2.37
C THR A 68 9.01 -5.81 1.04
N MET A 69 8.22 -5.41 0.04
CA MET A 69 8.66 -5.09 -1.33
C MET A 69 9.39 -6.28 -1.98
N THR A 70 8.88 -7.49 -1.74
CA THR A 70 9.41 -8.79 -2.21
C THR A 70 8.35 -9.56 -3.01
N SER A 71 8.78 -10.64 -3.66
CA SER A 71 7.98 -11.52 -4.53
C SER A 71 7.64 -12.87 -3.88
N ASP A 72 7.68 -12.97 -2.55
CA ASP A 72 7.44 -14.20 -1.77
C ASP A 72 5.96 -14.46 -1.45
N TYR A 73 5.06 -13.74 -2.10
CA TYR A 73 3.62 -14.01 -2.06
C TYR A 73 3.28 -15.31 -2.81
N THR A 74 2.06 -15.83 -2.60
CA THR A 74 1.56 -17.03 -3.32
C THR A 74 1.79 -16.86 -4.82
N TYR A 75 2.39 -17.85 -5.49
CA TYR A 75 2.70 -17.77 -6.91
C TYR A 75 1.52 -17.22 -7.73
N GLY A 76 1.80 -16.21 -8.55
CA GLY A 76 0.79 -15.57 -9.38
C GLY A 76 -0.26 -14.76 -8.62
N ASP A 77 -0.06 -14.49 -7.33
CA ASP A 77 -1.08 -13.97 -6.40
C ASP A 77 -2.35 -14.83 -6.37
N GLY A 78 -2.21 -16.14 -6.64
CA GLY A 78 -3.33 -17.08 -6.76
C GLY A 78 -4.14 -16.95 -8.06
N LYS A 79 -3.71 -16.09 -9.00
CA LYS A 79 -4.37 -15.82 -10.28
C LYS A 79 -3.74 -16.63 -11.42
N THR A 80 -4.49 -16.81 -12.51
CA THR A 80 -4.08 -17.60 -13.69
C THR A 80 -4.20 -16.79 -14.99
N GLY A 81 -3.47 -17.24 -16.03
CA GLY A 81 -3.48 -16.62 -17.35
C GLY A 81 -3.05 -15.15 -17.29
N ASP A 82 -3.77 -14.29 -17.99
CA ASP A 82 -3.49 -12.85 -18.08
C ASP A 82 -3.59 -12.11 -16.74
N GLY A 83 -4.25 -12.70 -15.73
CA GLY A 83 -4.33 -12.15 -14.38
C GLY A 83 -3.17 -12.53 -13.45
N THR A 84 -2.30 -13.47 -13.83
CA THR A 84 -1.18 -13.93 -12.99
C THR A 84 -0.21 -12.79 -12.70
N ASN A 85 0.13 -12.57 -11.43
CA ASN A 85 1.00 -11.48 -10.99
C ASN A 85 2.46 -11.90 -10.73
N PHE A 86 3.41 -11.11 -11.20
CA PHE A 86 4.85 -11.32 -11.02
C PHE A 86 5.58 -10.08 -10.48
N GLY A 87 6.74 -10.31 -9.88
CA GLY A 87 7.63 -9.27 -9.40
C GLY A 87 7.12 -8.53 -8.17
N ILE A 88 7.87 -7.53 -7.73
CA ILE A 88 7.57 -6.76 -6.51
C ILE A 88 6.41 -5.80 -6.70
N PHE A 89 6.08 -5.49 -7.94
CA PHE A 89 4.94 -4.64 -8.29
C PHE A 89 3.66 -5.43 -8.51
N LYS A 90 3.70 -6.77 -8.46
CA LYS A 90 2.57 -7.64 -8.85
C LYS A 90 2.04 -7.34 -10.26
N GLN A 91 2.93 -7.13 -11.23
CA GLN A 91 2.55 -6.85 -12.61
C GLN A 91 1.77 -8.04 -13.18
N ASN A 92 0.58 -7.81 -13.75
CA ASN A 92 -0.20 -8.88 -14.35
C ASN A 92 0.33 -9.29 -15.74
N TRP A 93 0.16 -10.56 -16.09
CA TRP A 93 0.69 -11.12 -17.34
C TRP A 93 0.18 -10.41 -18.60
N TYR A 94 -1.07 -9.95 -18.60
CA TYR A 94 -1.59 -9.15 -19.72
C TYR A 94 -0.74 -7.91 -19.97
N MET A 95 -0.48 -7.10 -18.94
CA MET A 95 0.34 -5.89 -19.08
C MET A 95 1.76 -6.23 -19.53
N LEU A 96 2.36 -7.28 -18.96
CA LEU A 96 3.72 -7.71 -19.32
C LEU A 96 3.84 -8.09 -20.80
N ARG A 97 3.02 -9.04 -21.28
CA ARG A 97 3.14 -9.57 -22.65
C ARG A 97 2.70 -8.60 -23.76
N THR A 98 2.07 -7.49 -23.39
CA THR A 98 1.59 -6.46 -24.32
C THR A 98 2.46 -5.21 -24.35
N SER A 99 3.44 -5.08 -23.45
CA SER A 99 4.24 -3.85 -23.35
C SER A 99 5.70 -4.02 -22.99
N ALA A 100 6.09 -5.08 -22.27
CA ALA A 100 7.47 -5.32 -21.89
C ALA A 100 8.22 -6.06 -23.00
N SER A 101 9.40 -5.56 -23.39
CA SER A 101 10.19 -6.12 -24.50
C SER A 101 10.62 -7.56 -24.30
N GLU A 102 10.76 -8.00 -23.05
CA GLU A 102 11.09 -9.39 -22.69
C GLU A 102 9.98 -10.38 -23.06
N PHE A 103 8.71 -9.95 -23.05
CA PHE A 103 7.54 -10.82 -23.20
C PHE A 103 6.61 -10.38 -24.35
N LEU A 104 7.03 -9.39 -25.14
CA LEU A 104 6.16 -8.74 -26.12
C LEU A 104 5.64 -9.77 -27.13
N ASP A 105 4.32 -9.76 -27.33
CA ASP A 105 3.58 -10.66 -28.23
C ASP A 105 3.54 -12.13 -27.80
N GLU A 106 3.97 -12.45 -26.57
CA GLU A 106 3.74 -13.78 -26.00
C GLU A 106 2.25 -14.05 -25.76
N SER A 107 1.90 -15.34 -25.82
CA SER A 107 0.54 -15.79 -25.59
C SER A 107 0.20 -15.89 -24.09
N THR A 108 -1.08 -16.00 -23.76
CA THR A 108 -1.54 -16.22 -22.38
C THR A 108 -1.02 -17.55 -21.80
N GLU A 109 -0.79 -18.56 -22.64
CA GLU A 109 -0.26 -19.87 -22.24
C GLU A 109 1.22 -19.82 -21.82
N GLN A 110 1.95 -18.79 -22.27
CA GLN A 110 3.36 -18.56 -21.93
C GLN A 110 3.56 -17.87 -20.57
N VAL A 111 2.49 -17.67 -19.80
CA VAL A 111 2.48 -16.99 -18.48
C VAL A 111 3.61 -17.39 -17.53
N LYS A 112 4.13 -18.62 -17.62
CA LYS A 112 5.23 -19.07 -16.76
C LYS A 112 6.53 -18.31 -17.00
N ASP A 113 6.73 -17.73 -18.19
CA ASP A 113 7.94 -17.00 -18.56
C ASP A 113 8.08 -15.72 -17.72
N GLY A 114 6.96 -15.10 -17.30
CA GLY A 114 6.94 -13.98 -16.36
C GLY A 114 7.53 -14.28 -14.96
N ALA A 115 7.68 -15.56 -14.59
CA ALA A 115 8.24 -15.93 -13.29
C ALA A 115 9.70 -15.48 -13.09
N ILE A 116 10.42 -15.16 -14.18
CA ILE A 116 11.77 -14.58 -14.10
C ILE A 116 11.80 -13.28 -13.30
N LEU A 117 10.72 -12.49 -13.30
CA LEU A 117 10.64 -11.23 -12.57
C LEU A 117 10.61 -11.43 -11.05
N ASN A 118 10.27 -12.63 -10.57
CA ASN A 118 10.31 -12.94 -9.15
C ASN A 118 11.74 -13.07 -8.60
N SER A 119 12.73 -13.31 -9.46
CA SER A 119 14.14 -13.48 -9.07
C SER A 119 15.10 -12.48 -9.70
N ASP A 120 14.69 -11.80 -10.78
CA ASP A 120 15.48 -10.77 -11.45
C ASP A 120 14.84 -9.38 -11.28
N LEU A 121 15.34 -8.64 -10.29
CA LEU A 121 14.85 -7.29 -9.98
C LEU A 121 15.07 -6.28 -11.11
N GLY A 122 16.18 -6.41 -11.84
CA GLY A 122 16.49 -5.49 -12.94
C GLY A 122 15.49 -5.65 -14.08
N LYS A 123 15.14 -6.91 -14.41
CA LYS A 123 14.09 -7.20 -15.40
C LYS A 123 12.71 -6.74 -14.93
N ASP A 124 12.37 -6.92 -13.65
CA ASP A 124 11.08 -6.49 -13.08
C ASP A 124 10.88 -4.97 -13.20
N ILE A 125 11.88 -4.18 -12.79
CA ILE A 125 11.86 -2.72 -12.90
C ILE A 125 11.79 -2.29 -14.37
N LYS A 126 12.61 -2.89 -15.22
CA LYS A 126 12.61 -2.58 -16.66
C LYS A 126 11.23 -2.84 -17.28
N ALA A 127 10.61 -3.99 -17.02
CA ALA A 127 9.29 -4.33 -17.54
C ALA A 127 8.22 -3.34 -17.08
N ARG A 128 8.29 -2.88 -15.82
CA ARG A 128 7.37 -1.86 -15.29
C ARG A 128 7.53 -0.53 -16.01
N HIS A 129 8.77 -0.12 -16.27
CA HIS A 129 9.09 1.12 -16.98
C HIS A 129 8.61 1.07 -18.43
N GLU A 130 8.88 -0.03 -19.13
CA GLU A 130 8.39 -0.25 -20.51
C GLU A 130 6.87 -0.26 -20.57
N GLY A 131 6.21 -0.86 -19.59
CA GLY A 131 4.75 -0.85 -19.50
C GLY A 131 4.19 0.56 -19.41
N GLU A 132 4.78 1.41 -18.56
CA GLU A 132 4.32 2.80 -18.43
C GLU A 132 4.68 3.64 -19.66
N GLU A 133 5.84 3.40 -20.28
CA GLU A 133 6.22 4.07 -21.53
C GLU A 133 5.27 3.73 -22.67
N HIS A 134 4.87 2.45 -22.79
CA HIS A 134 3.96 1.98 -23.82
C HIS A 134 2.54 2.53 -23.66
N TYR A 135 1.96 2.41 -22.46
CA TYR A 135 0.57 2.77 -22.20
C TYR A 135 0.37 4.23 -21.80
N GLY A 136 1.40 4.89 -21.29
CA GLY A 136 1.27 6.14 -20.57
C GLY A 136 0.70 5.96 -19.16
N TYR A 137 0.90 6.97 -18.31
CA TYR A 137 0.63 6.90 -16.88
C TYR A 137 -0.77 6.39 -16.50
N GLU A 138 -1.85 7.02 -16.99
CA GLU A 138 -3.22 6.67 -16.59
C GLU A 138 -3.63 5.26 -17.07
N ILE A 139 -3.31 4.92 -18.32
CA ILE A 139 -3.68 3.61 -18.89
C ILE A 139 -2.85 2.51 -18.25
N TRP A 140 -1.57 2.76 -17.97
CA TRP A 140 -0.73 1.79 -17.25
C TRP A 140 -1.28 1.50 -15.86
N PHE A 141 -1.61 2.52 -15.07
CA PHE A 141 -2.21 2.30 -13.74
C PHE A 141 -3.55 1.59 -13.83
N SER A 142 -4.37 1.92 -14.83
CA SER A 142 -5.65 1.28 -15.08
C SER A 142 -5.49 -0.21 -15.41
N GLY A 143 -4.57 -0.54 -16.31
CA GLY A 143 -4.27 -1.90 -16.73
C GLY A 143 -3.49 -2.71 -15.69
N HIS A 144 -2.60 -2.06 -14.92
CA HIS A 144 -1.93 -2.66 -13.77
C HIS A 144 -2.96 -3.12 -12.74
N ARG A 145 -3.91 -2.23 -12.44
CA ARG A 145 -4.98 -2.50 -11.48
C ARG A 145 -5.93 -3.58 -11.98
N ASN A 146 -6.48 -3.45 -13.19
CA ASN A 146 -7.62 -4.25 -13.65
C ASN A 146 -7.44 -4.91 -15.03
N GLY A 147 -6.19 -5.23 -15.40
CA GLY A 147 -5.83 -5.93 -16.63
C GLY A 147 -6.38 -5.29 -17.91
N ALA A 148 -6.73 -6.12 -18.89
CA ALA A 148 -7.30 -5.68 -20.17
C ALA A 148 -8.55 -4.81 -20.01
N THR A 149 -9.40 -5.11 -19.02
CA THR A 149 -10.60 -4.32 -18.72
C THR A 149 -10.23 -2.90 -18.28
N GLY A 150 -9.19 -2.76 -17.47
CA GLY A 150 -8.66 -1.46 -17.04
C GLY A 150 -8.07 -0.65 -18.19
N VAL A 151 -7.34 -1.30 -19.12
CA VAL A 151 -6.85 -0.63 -20.33
C VAL A 151 -8.00 -0.12 -21.21
N GLN A 152 -9.08 -0.89 -21.34
CA GLN A 152 -10.24 -0.51 -22.15
C GLN A 152 -11.15 0.53 -21.47
N ASN A 153 -11.13 0.60 -20.14
CA ASN A 153 -11.97 1.50 -19.35
C ASN A 153 -11.14 2.17 -18.23
N PRO A 154 -10.24 3.10 -18.58
CA PRO A 154 -9.35 3.72 -17.61
C PRO A 154 -10.09 4.67 -16.66
N GLY A 155 -9.47 4.94 -15.51
CA GLY A 155 -9.93 6.01 -14.60
C GLY A 155 -11.24 5.74 -13.87
N THR A 156 -11.61 4.48 -13.64
CA THR A 156 -12.70 4.12 -12.71
C THR A 156 -12.37 4.57 -11.28
N ASP A 157 -13.37 4.62 -10.40
CA ASP A 157 -13.17 5.07 -9.02
C ASP A 157 -12.19 4.18 -8.23
N ASP A 158 -12.20 2.87 -8.49
CA ASP A 158 -11.22 1.93 -7.91
C ASP A 158 -9.79 2.22 -8.41
N ILE A 159 -9.64 2.44 -9.72
CA ILE A 159 -8.35 2.79 -10.35
C ILE A 159 -7.83 4.11 -9.77
N LYS A 160 -8.68 5.14 -9.67
CA LYS A 160 -8.31 6.44 -9.08
C LYS A 160 -7.93 6.29 -7.61
N THR A 161 -8.62 5.43 -6.86
CA THR A 161 -8.27 5.14 -5.46
C THR A 161 -6.88 4.54 -5.35
N TYR A 162 -6.55 3.57 -6.20
CA TYR A 162 -5.21 2.98 -6.25
C TYR A 162 -4.14 4.01 -6.66
N MET A 163 -4.37 4.78 -7.74
CA MET A 163 -3.46 5.83 -8.20
C MET A 163 -3.18 6.87 -7.11
N ASN A 164 -4.22 7.35 -6.43
CA ASN A 164 -4.08 8.31 -5.33
C ASN A 164 -3.34 7.71 -4.13
N GLY A 165 -3.51 6.41 -3.87
CA GLY A 165 -2.76 5.70 -2.84
C GLY A 165 -1.26 5.68 -3.14
N VAL A 166 -0.88 5.33 -4.37
CA VAL A 166 0.51 5.35 -4.82
C VAL A 166 1.09 6.77 -4.80
N ALA A 167 0.35 7.76 -5.32
CA ALA A 167 0.78 9.16 -5.30
C ALA A 167 1.04 9.66 -3.88
N TRP A 168 0.14 9.36 -2.93
CA TRP A 168 0.33 9.74 -1.53
C TRP A 168 1.58 9.11 -0.91
N ILE A 169 1.82 7.81 -1.16
CA ILE A 169 3.04 7.13 -0.68
C ILE A 169 4.29 7.76 -1.31
N GLN A 170 4.26 8.05 -2.62
CA GLN A 170 5.36 8.70 -3.31
C GLN A 170 5.68 10.07 -2.70
N GLU A 171 4.66 10.90 -2.42
CA GLU A 171 4.83 12.18 -1.73
C GLU A 171 5.47 12.02 -0.35
N GLN A 172 5.13 10.97 0.41
CA GLN A 172 5.75 10.73 1.72
C GLN A 172 7.23 10.36 1.58
N ILE A 173 7.58 9.51 0.62
CA ILE A 173 8.96 9.11 0.32
C ILE A 173 9.79 10.33 -0.11
N GLU A 174 9.21 11.24 -0.89
CA GLU A 174 9.87 12.45 -1.40
C GLU A 174 9.94 13.59 -0.38
N SER A 175 9.15 13.54 0.69
CA SER A 175 9.10 14.59 1.73
C SER A 175 10.40 14.74 2.52
N ASP A 176 11.19 13.66 2.65
CA ASP A 176 12.49 13.66 3.31
C ASP A 176 13.36 12.55 2.69
N PRO A 177 14.56 12.86 2.15
CA PRO A 177 15.44 11.87 1.52
C PRO A 177 15.75 10.65 2.38
N LYS A 178 15.67 10.75 3.72
CA LYS A 178 15.88 9.59 4.60
C LYS A 178 14.87 8.47 4.30
N TYR A 179 13.65 8.79 3.89
CA TYR A 179 12.59 7.80 3.67
C TYR A 179 12.83 6.90 2.46
N GLN A 180 13.76 7.28 1.57
CA GLN A 180 14.23 6.41 0.49
C GLN A 180 15.19 5.31 0.98
N THR A 181 15.72 5.42 2.20
CA THR A 181 16.82 4.55 2.68
C THR A 181 16.66 4.06 4.12
N ASP A 182 15.65 4.52 4.85
CA ASP A 182 15.33 4.06 6.20
C ASP A 182 14.29 2.91 6.22
N ASP A 183 13.96 2.44 7.42
CA ASP A 183 13.00 1.35 7.62
C ASP A 183 11.53 1.81 7.67
N THR A 184 11.23 3.07 7.34
CA THR A 184 9.85 3.58 7.38
C THR A 184 9.06 3.07 6.19
N ARG A 185 8.00 2.32 6.44
CA ARG A 185 7.01 1.94 5.42
C ARG A 185 5.79 2.86 5.53
N PHE A 186 5.40 3.47 4.42
CA PHE A 186 4.10 4.14 4.28
C PHE A 186 3.09 3.18 3.66
N TRP A 187 1.83 3.29 4.06
CA TRP A 187 0.78 2.40 3.56
C TRP A 187 -0.53 3.16 3.38
N VAL A 188 -1.34 2.67 2.43
CA VAL A 188 -2.72 3.09 2.20
C VAL A 188 -3.56 1.83 2.10
N ASN A 189 -4.73 1.83 2.74
CA ASN A 189 -5.65 0.70 2.70
C ASN A 189 -6.44 0.72 1.38
N VAL A 190 -5.93 0.02 0.38
CA VAL A 190 -6.62 -0.22 -0.91
C VAL A 190 -7.11 -1.66 -0.93
N THR A 191 -8.40 -1.86 -1.19
CA THR A 191 -9.01 -3.20 -1.26
C THR A 191 -8.38 -4.01 -2.41
N PRO A 192 -7.94 -5.26 -2.21
CA PRO A 192 -7.45 -6.10 -3.30
C PRO A 192 -8.56 -6.46 -4.32
N ILE A 193 -8.17 -6.72 -5.58
CA ILE A 193 -9.05 -7.28 -6.63
C ILE A 193 -8.43 -8.48 -7.32
#